data_AF-S2YKK0-F1
#
_entry.id   AF-S2YKK0-F1
#
_cell.length_a   1.000
_cell.length_b   1.000
_cell.length_c   1.000
_cell.angle_alpha   90.00
_cell.angle_beta   90.00
_cell.angle_gamma   90.00
#
_symmetry.space_group_name_H-M   'P 1'
#
loop_
_entity.id
_entity.type
_entity.pdbx_description
1 polymer ?
#
loop_
_entity_poly.entity_id
_entity_poly.type
_entity_poly.pdbx_seq_one_letter_code
_entity_poly.pdbx_strand_id
1 'polypeptide(L)'
;MTMSINNSLIGILVFLQTMKVKAINSFQKQMVKSDAWFLIFAAVLLGLAFTIFAGLMIWCVVYQGKKFTGNWKWSQWGVSVWAECA
;
A
#
# COMPACT_ATOMS: atom_id res chain seq x y z
N MET A 1 -43.00 -14.53 -24.97
CA MET A 1 -42.74 -13.37 -24.09
C MET A 1 -41.42 -13.53 -23.31
N THR A 2 -40.36 -14.08 -23.93
CA THR A 2 -39.03 -14.32 -23.30
C THR A 2 -37.91 -13.52 -23.96
N MET A 3 -38.17 -12.92 -25.13
CA MET A 3 -37.17 -12.19 -25.92
C MET A 3 -36.89 -10.76 -25.41
N SER A 4 -37.86 -10.12 -24.73
CA SER A 4 -37.71 -8.75 -24.20
C SER A 4 -36.80 -8.70 -22.96
N ILE A 5 -36.87 -9.72 -22.10
CA ILE A 5 -36.13 -9.80 -20.84
C ILE A 5 -34.61 -9.95 -21.10
N ASN A 6 -34.22 -10.73 -22.13
CA ASN A 6 -32.82 -10.92 -22.50
C ASN A 6 -32.18 -9.61 -23.01
N ASN A 7 -32.91 -8.81 -23.79
CA ASN A 7 -32.37 -7.57 -24.35
C ASN A 7 -32.14 -6.50 -23.26
N SER A 8 -33.04 -6.41 -22.27
CA SER A 8 -32.86 -5.54 -21.10
C SER A 8 -31.69 -5.98 -20.20
N LEU A 9 -31.52 -7.30 -19.98
CA LEU A 9 -30.39 -7.82 -19.18
C LEU A 9 -29.04 -7.56 -19.87
N ILE A 10 -28.97 -7.72 -21.19
CA ILE A 10 -27.76 -7.42 -21.97
C ILE A 10 -27.40 -5.93 -21.86
N GLY A 11 -28.39 -5.03 -21.91
CA GLY A 11 -28.17 -3.59 -21.74
C GLY A 11 -27.55 -3.22 -20.39
N ILE A 12 -28.02 -3.83 -19.30
CA ILE A 12 -27.48 -3.61 -17.95
C ILE A 12 -26.04 -4.13 -17.83
N LEU A 13 -25.75 -5.30 -18.40
CA LEU A 13 -24.39 -5.87 -18.38
C LEU A 13 -23.40 -4.99 -19.16
N VAL A 14 -23.79 -4.49 -20.34
CA VAL A 14 -22.96 -3.57 -21.14
C VAL A 14 -22.73 -2.24 -20.39
N PHE A 15 -23.76 -1.74 -19.71
CA PHE A 15 -23.63 -0.53 -18.88
C PHE A 15 -22.68 -0.73 -17.69
N LEU A 16 -22.75 -1.88 -17.00
CA LEU A 16 -21.82 -2.23 -15.93
C LEU A 16 -20.37 -2.34 -16.42
N GLN A 17 -20.14 -2.91 -17.61
CA GLN A 17 -18.81 -3.05 -18.21
C GLN A 17 -18.22 -1.67 -18.54
N THR A 18 -19.01 -0.78 -19.15
CA THR A 18 -18.53 0.57 -19.53
C THR A 18 -18.21 1.44 -18.31
N MET A 19 -18.99 1.33 -17.23
CA MET A 19 -18.72 2.04 -15.97
C MET A 19 -17.41 1.56 -15.32
N LYS A 20 -17.14 0.24 -15.33
CA LYS A 20 -15.87 -0.31 -14.83
C LYS A 20 -14.67 0.21 -15.63
N VAL A 21 -14.77 0.21 -16.95
CA VAL A 21 -13.68 0.67 -17.83
C VAL A 21 -13.41 2.17 -17.62
N LYS A 22 -14.46 2.99 -17.44
CA LYS A 22 -14.32 4.42 -17.16
C LYS A 22 -13.68 4.70 -15.80
N ALA A 23 -14.04 3.93 -14.77
CA ALA A 23 -13.43 4.02 -13.45
C ALA A 23 -11.93 3.72 -13.52
N ILE A 24 -11.55 2.60 -14.13
CA ILE A 24 -10.14 2.21 -14.31
C ILE A 24 -9.38 3.30 -15.08
N ASN A 25 -9.91 3.77 -16.21
CA ASN A 25 -9.27 4.83 -17.00
C ASN A 25 -9.09 6.16 -16.25
N SER A 26 -9.98 6.48 -15.31
CA SER A 26 -9.86 7.69 -14.49
C SER A 26 -8.69 7.59 -13.50
N PHE A 27 -8.51 6.41 -12.88
CA PHE A 27 -7.36 6.14 -12.03
C PHE A 27 -6.07 6.10 -12.84
N GLN A 28 -6.07 5.46 -14.01
CA GLN A 28 -4.90 5.42 -14.90
C GLN A 28 -4.43 6.83 -15.30
N LYS A 29 -5.35 7.76 -15.61
CA LYS A 29 -5.00 9.16 -15.92
C LYS A 29 -4.39 9.92 -14.75
N GLN A 30 -4.83 9.66 -13.52
CA GLN A 30 -4.26 10.29 -12.33
C GLN A 30 -2.88 9.72 -11.97
N MET A 31 -2.70 8.39 -12.09
CA MET A 31 -1.41 7.75 -11.79
C MET A 31 -0.33 8.07 -12.82
N VAL A 32 -0.69 8.27 -14.10
CA VAL A 32 0.28 8.68 -15.16
C VAL A 32 0.88 10.07 -14.91
N LYS A 33 0.21 10.93 -14.13
CA LYS A 33 0.72 12.28 -13.79
C LYS A 33 1.64 12.26 -12.55
N SER A 34 1.63 11.17 -11.77
CA SER A 34 2.58 10.98 -10.69
C SER A 34 3.91 10.57 -11.31
N ASP A 35 4.86 11.50 -11.38
CA ASP A 35 6.18 11.28 -11.97
C ASP A 35 6.78 9.96 -11.48
N ALA A 36 7.25 9.12 -12.41
CA ALA A 36 7.87 7.82 -12.10
C ALA A 36 9.00 7.93 -11.05
N TRP A 37 9.55 9.12 -10.87
CA TRP A 37 10.53 9.46 -9.85
C TRP A 37 10.02 9.31 -8.41
N PHE A 38 8.75 9.60 -8.14
CA PHE A 38 8.17 9.43 -6.80
C PHE A 38 8.20 7.95 -6.38
N LEU A 39 7.95 7.05 -7.34
CA LEU A 39 8.00 5.61 -7.12
C LEU A 39 9.41 5.15 -6.71
N ILE A 40 10.43 5.69 -7.38
CA ILE A 40 11.84 5.39 -7.07
C ILE A 40 12.18 5.88 -5.66
N PHE A 41 11.82 7.13 -5.34
CA PHE A 41 12.07 7.69 -4.01
C PHE A 41 11.39 6.87 -2.91
N ALA A 42 10.12 6.48 -3.11
CA ALA A 42 9.38 5.63 -2.19
C ALA A 42 10.04 4.24 -2.02
N ALA A 43 10.49 3.62 -3.12
CA ALA A 43 11.18 2.34 -3.08
C ALA A 43 12.50 2.43 -2.29
N VAL A 44 13.27 3.51 -2.46
CA VAL A 44 14.50 3.75 -1.69
C VAL A 44 14.19 3.96 -0.21
N LEU A 45 13.17 4.75 0.12
CA LEU A 45 12.76 4.98 1.51
C LEU A 45 12.31 3.69 2.22
N LEU A 46 11.55 2.85 1.51
CA LEU A 46 11.14 1.54 2.00
C LEU A 46 12.33 0.61 2.18
N GLY A 47 13.27 0.59 1.24
CA GLY A 47 14.51 -0.18 1.36
C GLY A 47 15.32 0.24 2.58
N LEU A 48 15.48 1.55 2.81
CA LEU A 48 16.21 2.09 3.96
C LEU A 48 15.53 1.75 5.29
N ALA A 49 14.19 1.85 5.35
CA ALA A 49 13.43 1.46 6.54
C ALA A 49 13.60 -0.03 6.85
N PHE A 50 13.55 -0.88 5.82
CA PHE A 50 13.66 -2.33 5.97
C PHE A 50 15.07 -2.76 6.42
N THR A 51 16.13 -2.13 5.90
CA THR A 51 17.50 -2.45 6.31
C THR A 51 17.76 -2.05 7.76
N ILE A 52 17.29 -0.88 8.20
CA ILE A 52 17.39 -0.45 9.61
C ILE A 52 16.63 -1.43 10.52
N PHE A 53 15.41 -1.80 10.14
CA PHE A 53 14.59 -2.75 10.90
C PHE A 53 15.26 -4.14 10.99
N ALA A 54 15.77 -4.65 9.88
CA ALA A 54 16.48 -5.93 9.84
C ALA A 54 17.76 -5.89 10.69
N GLY A 55 18.51 -4.79 10.64
CA GLY A 55 19.71 -4.61 11.47
C GLY A 55 19.40 -4.66 12.97
N LEU A 56 18.35 -3.98 13.41
CA LEU A 56 17.89 -4.00 14.81
C LEU A 56 17.40 -5.38 15.24
N MET A 57 16.68 -6.09 14.36
CA MET A 57 16.25 -7.47 14.57
C MET A 57 17.44 -8.42 14.78
N ILE A 58 18.44 -8.37 13.88
CA ILE A 58 19.64 -9.21 13.96
C ILE A 58 20.42 -8.90 15.23
N TRP A 59 20.57 -7.62 15.59
CA TRP A 59 21.26 -7.20 16.80
C TRP A 59 20.61 -7.78 18.07
N CYS A 60 19.27 -7.69 18.19
CA CYS A 60 18.57 -8.26 19.34
C CYS A 60 18.72 -9.79 19.44
N VAL A 61 18.65 -10.50 18.30
CA VAL A 61 18.77 -11.97 18.27
C VAL A 61 20.18 -12.43 18.61
N VAL A 62 21.21 -11.80 18.03
CA VAL A 62 22.61 -12.23 18.18
C VAL A 62 23.20 -11.82 19.53
N TYR A 63 22.97 -10.57 19.96
CA TYR A 63 23.64 -10.04 21.16
C TYR A 63 22.84 -10.21 22.44
N GLN A 64 21.52 -10.23 22.37
CA GLN A 64 20.67 -10.31 23.57
C GLN A 64 19.86 -11.61 23.66
N GLY A 65 19.86 -12.45 22.61
CA GLY A 65 19.05 -13.68 22.58
C GLY A 65 17.54 -13.41 22.68
N LYS A 66 17.12 -12.18 22.37
CA LYS A 66 15.80 -11.62 22.63
C LYS A 66 15.14 -11.18 21.32
N LYS A 67 13.82 -11.05 21.31
CA LYS A 67 13.07 -10.65 20.11
C LYS A 67 12.97 -9.12 20.06
N PHE A 68 13.04 -8.54 18.88
CA PHE A 68 12.81 -7.11 18.72
C PHE A 68 11.35 -6.76 19.05
N THR A 69 11.16 -5.81 19.97
CA THR A 69 9.87 -5.17 20.26
C THR A 69 10.01 -3.66 20.02
N GLY A 70 9.07 -3.08 19.29
CA GLY A 70 9.06 -1.66 18.99
C GLY A 70 7.81 -1.01 19.55
N ASN A 71 7.95 0.11 20.25
CA ASN A 71 6.82 0.96 20.63
C ASN A 71 6.91 2.30 19.90
N TRP A 72 5.90 2.60 19.09
CA TRP A 72 5.79 3.86 18.34
C TRP A 72 4.76 4.74 19.01
N LYS A 73 5.25 5.75 19.73
CA LYS A 73 4.39 6.76 20.35
C LYS A 73 4.52 8.08 19.60
N TRP A 74 3.43 8.47 18.96
CA TRP A 74 3.27 9.78 18.35
C TRP A 74 2.81 10.78 19.42
N SER A 75 3.61 11.81 19.66
CA SER A 75 3.28 12.92 20.56
C SER A 75 3.17 14.21 19.76
N GLN A 76 2.41 15.19 20.28
CA GLN A 76 2.19 16.48 19.62
C GLN A 76 3.48 17.29 19.38
N TRP A 77 4.58 16.93 20.04
CA TRP A 77 5.88 17.62 19.96
C TRP A 77 6.99 16.77 19.34
N GLY A 78 6.68 15.56 18.85
CA GLY A 78 7.68 14.71 18.20
C GLY A 78 7.28 13.25 18.12
N VAL A 79 8.06 12.51 17.31
CA VAL A 79 7.95 11.05 17.19
C VAL A 79 8.99 10.43 18.11
N SER A 80 8.55 9.73 19.15
CA SER A 80 9.45 8.93 19.99
C SER A 80 9.39 7.47 19.53
N VAL A 81 10.51 6.97 19.03
CA VAL A 81 10.67 5.57 18.60
C VAL A 81 11.52 4.85 19.64
N TRP A 82 10.92 3.87 20.30
CA TRP A 82 11.62 2.99 21.24
C TRP A 82 11.78 1.62 20.59
N ALA A 83 13.02 1.17 20.50
CA ALA A 83 13.40 -0.14 20.01
C ALA A 83 13.98 -0.91 21.19
N GLU A 84 13.21 -1.83 21.77
CA GLU A 84 13.67 -2.70 22.84
C GLU A 84 13.90 -4.13 22.31
N CYS A 85 14.81 -4.86 22.94
CA CYS A 85 14.95 -6.29 22.76
C CYS A 85 14.25 -6.99 23.94
N ALA A 86 13.12 -7.66 23.70
CA ALA A 86 12.32 -8.36 24.70
C ALA A 86 12.71 -9.83 24.85
#